data_AF-Q9AHQ0-F1
#
_entry.id   AF-Q9AHQ0-F1
#
_cell.length_a   1.000
_cell.length_b   1.000
_cell.length_c   1.000
_cell.angle_alpha   90.00
_cell.angle_beta   90.00
_cell.angle_gamma   90.00
#
_symmetry.space_group_name_H-M   'P 1'
#
loop_
_entity.id
_entity.type
_entity.pdbx_description
1 polymer ?
#
loop_
_entity_poly.entity_id
_entity_poly.type
_entity_poly.pdbx_seq_one_letter_code
_entity_poly.pdbx_strand_id
1 'polypeptide(L)'
;IGAANNLLAAMLDNHIHQGNELNIDPKRITWRRCVDMNDRQLRNIVDGLGKKGDGAVRQDGFDITVVSEIMAAFCLASDIVDLKNRMGRIIVGYTYDDEPVTAGQLKANGAMAALLKDALEPNLVQTPEGTPSFVHGGPFANIAHGCNSVIATKMAMHFASDYVVTEAGFGADLGAEKFLDIKCRMAGLKPDAVIIVATVRALKYNGGVPKDELNNENLEALEAGLPNLLKHVENITQVYKLPAVVAINRFPLDTEAELKLVEGKCRELGVNVALSEVWAKGGEGGIAVANEVIRLCEEGENSFQFSYEDDMSIKDKINAIATKIYGADGVDYTPEADAEIAKLTKLGFDKVPV
;
A
#
# COMPACT_ATOMS: atom_id res chain seq x y z
N ILE A 1 13.41 -8.40 8.37
CA ILE A 1 12.96 -8.42 6.96
C ILE A 1 14.13 -8.59 5.99
N GLY A 2 15.08 -7.65 5.89
CA GLY A 2 16.21 -7.78 4.95
C GLY A 2 17.03 -9.08 5.11
N ALA A 3 17.23 -9.53 6.35
CA ALA A 3 17.87 -10.83 6.61
C ALA A 3 17.11 -12.02 6.02
N ALA A 4 15.78 -12.06 6.11
CA ALA A 4 14.97 -13.13 5.54
C ALA A 4 14.97 -13.08 4.00
N ASN A 5 14.90 -11.88 3.40
CA ASN A 5 15.01 -11.70 1.95
C ASN A 5 16.34 -12.24 1.41
N ASN A 6 17.43 -11.84 2.06
CA ASN A 6 18.78 -12.21 1.62
C ASN A 6 19.14 -13.66 1.97
N LEU A 7 18.52 -14.24 3.00
CA LEU A 7 18.59 -15.69 3.24
C LEU A 7 17.97 -16.46 2.05
N LEU A 8 16.79 -16.06 1.58
CA LEU A 8 16.15 -16.71 0.43
C LEU A 8 17.01 -16.60 -0.83
N ALA A 9 17.57 -15.42 -1.11
CA ALA A 9 18.49 -15.22 -2.23
C ALA A 9 19.75 -16.12 -2.10
N ALA A 10 20.33 -16.22 -0.90
CA ALA A 10 21.48 -17.09 -0.65
C ALA A 10 21.14 -18.59 -0.81
N MET A 11 19.97 -19.02 -0.35
CA MET A 11 19.52 -20.41 -0.49
C MET A 11 19.23 -20.77 -1.95
N LEU A 12 18.69 -19.83 -2.73
CA LEU A 12 18.45 -19.99 -4.17
C LEU A 12 19.76 -20.23 -4.93
N ASP A 13 20.75 -19.34 -4.77
CA ASP A 13 22.03 -19.48 -5.45
C ASP A 13 22.82 -20.71 -4.96
N ASN A 14 22.74 -21.03 -3.66
CA ASN A 14 23.34 -22.25 -3.12
C ASN A 14 22.69 -23.51 -3.71
N HIS A 15 21.36 -23.55 -3.86
CA HIS A 15 20.68 -24.69 -4.50
C HIS A 15 21.18 -24.93 -5.91
N ILE A 16 21.36 -23.87 -6.69
CA ILE A 16 21.91 -23.95 -8.04
C ILE A 16 23.36 -24.48 -8.00
N HIS A 17 24.17 -23.94 -7.09
CA HIS A 17 25.57 -24.36 -6.91
C HIS A 17 25.71 -25.85 -6.52
N GLN A 18 24.84 -26.37 -5.65
CA GLN A 18 24.92 -27.73 -5.13
C GLN A 18 24.37 -28.82 -6.08
N GLY A 19 23.93 -28.44 -7.28
CA GLY A 19 23.48 -29.40 -8.30
C GLY A 19 22.18 -29.03 -9.00
N ASN A 20 21.50 -27.96 -8.58
CA ASN A 20 20.31 -27.42 -9.21
C ASN A 20 19.22 -28.48 -9.48
N GLU A 21 18.88 -29.30 -8.49
CA GLU A 21 17.92 -30.41 -8.64
C GLU A 21 16.51 -29.95 -9.06
N LEU A 22 16.19 -28.66 -8.86
CA LEU A 22 14.93 -28.04 -9.28
C LEU A 22 14.99 -27.51 -10.72
N ASN A 23 16.12 -27.68 -11.41
CA ASN A 23 16.33 -27.26 -12.79
C ASN A 23 16.01 -25.76 -13.04
N ILE A 24 16.39 -24.90 -12.09
CA ILE A 24 16.16 -23.45 -12.13
C ILE A 24 17.00 -22.85 -13.26
N ASP A 25 16.39 -22.01 -14.10
CA ASP A 25 17.14 -21.20 -15.06
C ASP A 25 17.65 -19.92 -14.37
N PRO A 26 18.97 -19.72 -14.20
CA PRO A 26 19.52 -18.52 -13.56
C PRO A 26 19.14 -17.21 -14.25
N LYS A 27 18.74 -17.25 -15.53
CA LYS A 27 18.27 -16.08 -16.30
C LYS A 27 16.82 -15.73 -16.02
N ARG A 28 16.07 -16.62 -15.38
CA ARG A 28 14.64 -16.46 -15.05
C ARG A 28 14.39 -16.38 -13.56
N ILE A 29 15.42 -16.03 -12.79
CA ILE A 29 15.28 -15.66 -11.37
C ILE A 29 14.64 -14.28 -11.31
N THR A 30 13.53 -14.19 -10.60
CA THR A 30 12.83 -12.93 -10.33
C THR A 30 13.17 -12.38 -8.94
N TRP A 31 13.61 -13.24 -8.03
CA TRP A 31 13.98 -12.85 -6.67
C TRP A 31 15.28 -12.06 -6.63
N ARG A 32 15.20 -10.81 -6.15
CA ARG A 32 16.33 -9.89 -6.00
C ARG A 32 16.79 -9.82 -4.54
N ARG A 33 18.01 -9.35 -4.32
CA ARG A 33 18.52 -9.05 -2.97
C ARG A 33 17.95 -7.71 -2.48
N CYS A 34 18.16 -7.39 -1.20
CA CYS A 34 17.75 -6.08 -0.69
C CYS A 34 18.72 -5.49 0.35
N VAL A 35 18.72 -4.16 0.44
CA VAL A 35 19.45 -3.39 1.44
C VAL A 35 18.68 -2.12 1.78
N ASP A 36 18.65 -1.73 3.05
CA ASP A 36 17.94 -0.50 3.46
C ASP A 36 18.86 0.73 3.38
N MET A 37 19.34 1.00 2.17
CA MET A 37 20.20 2.14 1.84
C MET A 37 19.85 2.64 0.44
N ASN A 38 19.93 3.94 0.23
CA ASN A 38 19.75 4.56 -1.09
C ASN A 38 20.98 4.37 -1.97
N ASP A 39 21.27 3.12 -2.34
CA ASP A 39 22.45 2.75 -3.12
C ASP A 39 22.09 2.43 -4.58
N ARG A 40 22.28 3.41 -5.46
CA ARG A 40 22.02 3.25 -6.90
C ARG A 40 22.97 2.26 -7.58
N GLN A 41 24.14 1.99 -6.99
CA GLN A 41 25.19 1.15 -7.61
C GLN A 41 24.78 -0.32 -7.67
N LEU A 42 23.88 -0.74 -6.78
CA LEU A 42 23.42 -2.12 -6.67
C LEU A 42 22.18 -2.45 -7.51
N ARG A 43 21.64 -1.49 -8.28
CA ARG A 43 20.41 -1.71 -9.08
C ARG A 43 20.55 -2.84 -10.09
N ASN A 44 21.69 -2.90 -10.77
CA ASN A 44 22.01 -3.92 -11.77
C ASN A 44 23.44 -4.40 -11.53
N ILE A 45 23.59 -5.67 -11.19
CA ILE A 45 24.88 -6.30 -10.94
C ILE A 45 25.01 -7.62 -11.69
N VAL A 46 26.23 -8.14 -11.73
CA VAL A 46 26.50 -9.54 -12.05
C VAL A 46 27.20 -10.13 -10.82
N ASP A 47 26.67 -11.21 -10.29
CA ASP A 47 27.19 -11.91 -9.11
C ASP A 47 27.67 -13.33 -9.48
N GLY A 48 28.11 -14.10 -8.48
CA GLY A 48 28.63 -15.46 -8.68
C GLY A 48 29.91 -15.53 -9.52
N LEU A 49 30.64 -14.42 -9.65
CA LEU A 49 31.94 -14.34 -10.31
C LEU A 49 33.03 -15.03 -9.46
N GLY A 50 34.14 -15.40 -10.10
CA GLY A 50 35.30 -15.98 -9.42
C GLY A 50 35.61 -17.40 -9.90
N LYS A 51 36.04 -18.26 -8.96
CA LYS A 51 36.35 -19.67 -9.21
C LYS A 51 35.07 -20.50 -9.24
N LYS A 52 35.17 -21.75 -9.71
CA LYS A 52 34.07 -22.72 -9.75
C LYS A 52 33.36 -22.92 -8.39
N GLY A 53 34.06 -22.69 -7.27
CA GLY A 53 33.50 -22.80 -5.91
C GLY A 53 32.76 -21.56 -5.41
N ASP A 54 32.78 -20.44 -6.14
CA ASP A 54 32.30 -19.14 -5.66
C ASP A 54 30.84 -18.85 -6.07
N GLY A 55 30.21 -19.73 -6.85
CA GLY A 55 28.80 -19.64 -7.25
C GLY A 55 28.55 -19.88 -8.74
N ALA A 56 27.37 -19.49 -9.22
CA ALA A 56 26.99 -19.51 -10.62
C ALA A 56 26.76 -18.07 -11.11
N VAL A 57 27.40 -17.69 -12.22
CA VAL A 57 27.31 -16.33 -12.76
C VAL A 57 25.91 -16.04 -13.27
N ARG A 58 25.28 -14.96 -12.78
CA ARG A 58 23.99 -14.46 -13.29
C ARG A 58 23.88 -12.94 -13.17
N GLN A 59 22.88 -12.38 -13.83
CA GLN A 59 22.45 -11.00 -13.58
C GLN A 59 21.57 -10.97 -12.32
N ASP A 60 21.77 -9.93 -11.51
CA ASP A 60 21.01 -9.71 -10.28
C ASP A 60 20.84 -8.22 -9.99
N GLY A 61 20.21 -7.89 -8.87
CA GLY A 61 20.27 -6.56 -8.31
C GLY A 61 19.69 -6.50 -6.90
N PHE A 62 19.76 -5.30 -6.33
CA PHE A 62 19.19 -4.99 -5.04
C PHE A 62 18.03 -4.02 -5.17
N ASP A 63 17.03 -4.24 -4.34
CA ASP A 63 15.98 -3.27 -4.06
C ASP A 63 16.12 -2.73 -2.63
N ILE A 64 15.47 -1.61 -2.34
CA ILE A 64 15.39 -1.12 -0.97
C ILE A 64 14.55 -2.08 -0.12
N THR A 65 14.92 -2.36 1.13
CA THR A 65 14.30 -3.45 1.93
C THR A 65 12.78 -3.40 2.02
N VAL A 66 12.20 -2.20 2.07
CA VAL A 66 10.74 -1.98 2.16
C VAL A 66 9.97 -2.32 0.86
N VAL A 67 10.67 -2.53 -0.26
CA VAL A 67 10.10 -3.01 -1.54
C VAL A 67 9.96 -4.52 -1.58
N SER A 68 10.71 -5.26 -0.75
CA SER A 68 10.70 -6.72 -0.73
C SER A 68 9.30 -7.30 -0.55
N GLU A 69 8.96 -8.37 -1.29
CA GLU A 69 7.72 -9.13 -1.08
C GLU A 69 7.64 -9.69 0.35
N ILE A 70 8.78 -9.89 1.03
CA ILE A 70 8.81 -10.25 2.45
C ILE A 70 8.11 -9.17 3.30
N MET A 71 8.29 -7.88 2.98
CA MET A 71 7.60 -6.77 3.67
C MET A 71 6.10 -6.81 3.41
N ALA A 72 5.67 -7.06 2.16
CA ALA A 72 4.25 -7.16 1.82
C ALA A 72 3.58 -8.34 2.54
N ALA A 73 4.20 -9.53 2.50
CA ALA A 73 3.72 -10.71 3.20
C ALA A 73 3.72 -10.53 4.72
N PHE A 74 4.73 -9.85 5.27
CA PHE A 74 4.80 -9.47 6.68
C PHE A 74 3.64 -8.56 7.09
N CYS A 75 3.31 -7.55 6.27
CA CYS A 75 2.19 -6.66 6.55
C CYS A 75 0.81 -7.32 6.38
N LEU A 76 0.68 -8.36 5.56
CA LEU A 76 -0.60 -9.03 5.31
C LEU A 76 -0.84 -10.31 6.11
N ALA A 77 0.17 -10.80 6.85
CA ALA A 77 0.04 -12.01 7.65
C ALA A 77 -0.93 -11.81 8.84
N SER A 78 -1.72 -12.82 9.16
CA SER A 78 -2.56 -12.85 10.38
C SER A 78 -1.79 -13.28 11.64
N ASP A 79 -0.77 -14.11 11.46
CA ASP A 79 0.03 -14.74 12.50
C ASP A 79 1.30 -15.37 11.89
N ILE A 80 2.15 -15.98 12.72
CA ILE A 80 3.42 -16.59 12.29
C ILE A 80 3.23 -17.81 11.38
N VAL A 81 2.11 -18.53 11.49
CA VAL A 81 1.81 -19.69 10.64
C VAL A 81 1.39 -19.21 9.26
N ASP A 82 0.51 -18.21 9.17
CA ASP A 82 0.14 -17.57 7.90
C ASP A 82 1.37 -16.91 7.25
N LEU A 83 2.21 -16.22 8.03
CA LEU A 83 3.47 -15.67 7.52
C LEU A 83 4.33 -16.76 6.88
N LYS A 84 4.59 -17.87 7.58
CA LYS A 84 5.36 -19.00 7.05
C LYS A 84 4.74 -19.59 5.78
N ASN A 85 3.42 -19.67 5.71
CA ASN A 85 2.70 -20.18 4.52
C ASN A 85 2.83 -19.21 3.33
N ARG A 86 2.71 -17.90 3.56
CA ARG A 86 2.96 -16.85 2.56
C ARG A 86 4.39 -16.91 2.05
N MET A 87 5.36 -17.00 2.95
CA MET A 87 6.77 -17.16 2.59
C MET A 87 7.01 -18.40 1.72
N GLY A 88 6.28 -19.50 1.95
CA GLY A 88 6.40 -20.70 1.12
C GLY A 88 5.84 -20.57 -0.29
N ARG A 89 4.89 -19.66 -0.51
CA ARG A 89 4.22 -19.43 -1.81
C ARG A 89 4.97 -18.46 -2.73
N ILE A 90 5.96 -17.73 -2.22
CA ILE A 90 6.79 -16.79 -2.99
C ILE A 90 7.43 -17.54 -4.16
N ILE A 91 7.22 -17.05 -5.38
CA ILE A 91 7.90 -17.52 -6.60
C ILE A 91 9.23 -16.79 -6.70
N VAL A 92 10.33 -17.55 -6.74
CA VAL A 92 11.69 -17.00 -6.81
C VAL A 92 12.27 -16.97 -8.23
N GLY A 93 11.65 -17.71 -9.14
CA GLY A 93 12.05 -17.80 -10.53
C GLY A 93 11.36 -18.96 -11.24
N TYR A 94 11.89 -19.33 -12.40
CA TYR A 94 11.32 -20.38 -13.25
C TYR A 94 12.38 -21.40 -13.65
N THR A 95 11.94 -22.63 -13.93
CA THR A 95 12.78 -23.67 -14.52
C THR A 95 13.07 -23.38 -16.00
N TYR A 96 13.96 -24.18 -16.61
CA TYR A 96 14.16 -24.16 -18.06
C TYR A 96 12.88 -24.50 -18.87
N ASP A 97 11.94 -25.23 -18.26
CA ASP A 97 10.65 -25.60 -18.86
C ASP A 97 9.52 -24.58 -18.55
N ASP A 98 9.86 -23.43 -17.97
CA ASP A 98 8.93 -22.36 -17.55
C ASP A 98 7.96 -22.72 -16.41
N GLU A 99 8.34 -23.69 -15.57
CA GLU A 99 7.57 -24.01 -14.37
C GLU A 99 8.02 -23.12 -13.19
N PRO A 100 7.08 -22.57 -12.39
CA PRO A 100 7.42 -21.69 -11.27
C PRO A 100 8.13 -22.47 -10.15
N VAL A 101 9.16 -21.85 -9.57
CA VAL A 101 9.89 -22.39 -8.43
C VAL A 101 9.63 -21.51 -7.21
N THR A 102 9.23 -22.13 -6.11
CA THR A 102 8.83 -21.45 -4.89
C THR A 102 9.90 -21.54 -3.79
N ALA A 103 9.87 -20.57 -2.87
CA ALA A 103 10.68 -20.62 -1.65
C ALA A 103 10.37 -21.83 -0.76
N GLY A 104 9.15 -22.40 -0.85
CA GLY A 104 8.78 -23.65 -0.22
C GLY A 104 9.54 -24.86 -0.77
N GLN A 105 9.75 -24.94 -2.09
CA GLN A 105 10.56 -26.00 -2.72
C GLN A 105 12.04 -25.91 -2.32
N LEU A 106 12.54 -24.70 -2.05
CA LEU A 106 13.87 -24.45 -1.47
C LEU A 106 13.92 -24.70 0.05
N LYS A 107 12.80 -25.05 0.69
CA LYS A 107 12.68 -25.25 2.15
C LYS A 107 13.09 -24.02 2.98
N ALA A 108 12.95 -22.82 2.41
CA ALA A 108 13.39 -21.57 3.02
C ALA A 108 12.36 -20.95 3.98
N ASN A 109 11.08 -21.28 3.81
CA ASN A 109 9.96 -20.64 4.52
C ASN A 109 10.03 -20.75 6.05
N GLY A 110 10.45 -21.90 6.59
CA GLY A 110 10.62 -22.07 8.04
C GLY A 110 11.74 -21.18 8.61
N ALA A 111 12.87 -21.11 7.93
CA ALA A 111 14.02 -20.30 8.36
C ALA A 111 13.73 -18.80 8.21
N MET A 112 13.05 -18.38 7.15
CA MET A 112 12.56 -17.00 7.01
C MET A 112 11.59 -16.62 8.12
N ALA A 113 10.61 -17.49 8.44
CA ALA A 113 9.69 -17.24 9.54
C ALA A 113 10.41 -17.13 10.89
N ALA A 114 11.42 -17.98 11.13
CA ALA A 114 12.24 -17.90 12.35
C ALA A 114 12.98 -16.56 12.48
N LEU A 115 13.56 -16.04 11.38
CA LEU A 115 14.21 -14.72 11.35
C LEU A 115 13.23 -13.55 11.57
N LEU A 116 11.94 -13.78 11.37
CA LEU A 116 10.88 -12.77 11.50
C LEU A 116 10.04 -12.94 12.76
N LYS A 117 10.33 -13.95 13.60
CA LYS A 117 9.50 -14.31 14.75
C LYS A 117 9.22 -13.11 15.65
N ASP A 118 10.27 -12.50 16.20
CA ASP A 118 10.12 -11.37 17.13
C ASP A 118 9.76 -10.09 16.36
N ALA A 119 10.22 -9.98 15.11
CA ALA A 119 9.90 -8.84 14.26
C ALA A 119 8.40 -8.73 13.99
N LEU A 120 7.63 -9.83 14.06
CA LEU A 120 6.19 -9.87 13.80
C LEU A 120 5.35 -9.27 14.94
N GLU A 121 5.96 -8.99 16.09
CA GLU A 121 5.30 -8.39 17.24
C GLU A 121 5.14 -6.86 17.04
N PRO A 122 3.90 -6.31 17.07
CA PRO A 122 3.68 -4.88 16.90
C PRO A 122 4.42 -4.02 17.94
N ASN A 123 5.13 -2.98 17.47
CA ASN A 123 5.87 -2.07 18.35
C ASN A 123 4.94 -1.01 18.95
N LEU A 124 4.72 -1.07 20.27
CA LEU A 124 3.97 -0.06 21.00
C LEU A 124 4.85 1.17 21.31
N VAL A 125 4.37 2.33 20.90
CA VAL A 125 4.92 3.65 21.21
C VAL A 125 3.76 4.58 21.64
N GLN A 126 4.02 5.88 21.78
CA GLN A 126 2.99 6.85 22.12
C GLN A 126 3.16 8.16 21.34
N THR A 127 2.06 8.89 21.16
CA THR A 127 2.08 10.28 20.67
C THR A 127 2.64 11.23 21.75
N PRO A 128 2.94 12.50 21.43
CA PRO A 128 3.33 13.50 22.43
C PRO A 128 2.32 13.71 23.58
N GLU A 129 1.06 13.33 23.38
CA GLU A 129 -0.03 13.43 24.36
C GLU A 129 -0.33 12.09 25.06
N GLY A 130 0.54 11.09 24.89
CA GLY A 130 0.42 9.80 25.56
C GLY A 130 -0.60 8.84 24.94
N THR A 131 -1.14 9.14 23.76
CA THR A 131 -2.02 8.21 23.03
C THR A 131 -1.21 6.98 22.60
N PRO A 132 -1.62 5.75 22.97
CA PRO A 132 -0.96 4.53 22.51
C PRO A 132 -0.95 4.45 20.97
N SER A 133 0.17 4.03 20.38
CA SER A 133 0.32 3.95 18.93
C SER A 133 1.16 2.75 18.53
N PHE A 134 0.71 1.98 17.54
CA PHE A 134 1.52 0.92 16.95
C PHE A 134 2.24 1.40 15.69
N VAL A 135 3.56 1.16 15.61
CA VAL A 135 4.35 1.40 14.40
C VAL A 135 4.91 0.06 13.93
N HIS A 136 4.33 -0.50 12.87
CA HIS A 136 4.65 -1.88 12.46
C HIS A 136 4.42 -2.15 10.97
N GLY A 137 5.50 -2.49 10.28
CA GLY A 137 5.52 -2.69 8.83
C GLY A 137 5.48 -1.38 8.04
N GLY A 138 5.85 -1.45 6.76
CA GLY A 138 5.91 -0.29 5.88
C GLY A 138 6.26 -0.69 4.45
N PRO A 139 5.34 -1.31 3.70
CA PRO A 139 5.54 -1.64 2.31
C PRO A 139 5.38 -0.39 1.45
N PHE A 140 5.96 -0.41 0.25
CA PHE A 140 5.67 0.61 -0.76
C PHE A 140 4.17 0.61 -1.15
N ALA A 141 3.67 1.76 -1.61
CA ALA A 141 2.26 1.94 -1.99
C ALA A 141 2.01 1.89 -3.52
N ASN A 142 3.05 1.65 -4.33
CA ASN A 142 2.92 1.44 -5.78
C ASN A 142 2.92 -0.06 -6.13
N ILE A 143 4.01 -0.77 -5.87
CA ILE A 143 4.19 -2.21 -6.14
C ILE A 143 3.64 -3.11 -5.02
N ALA A 144 3.18 -2.50 -3.93
CA ALA A 144 2.52 -3.16 -2.82
C ALA A 144 1.41 -2.23 -2.28
N HIS A 145 0.79 -2.62 -1.15
CA HIS A 145 -0.46 -2.03 -0.67
C HIS A 145 -0.28 -0.81 0.26
N GLY A 146 0.94 -0.41 0.62
CA GLY A 146 1.18 0.85 1.32
C GLY A 146 0.61 0.99 2.73
N CYS A 147 0.30 -0.10 3.44
CA CYS A 147 -0.30 -0.07 4.77
C CYS A 147 0.62 -0.66 5.85
N ASN A 148 0.41 -0.24 7.11
CA ASN A 148 0.95 -0.93 8.27
C ASN A 148 0.33 -2.35 8.38
N SER A 149 0.94 -3.21 9.21
CA SER A 149 0.55 -4.62 9.29
C SER A 149 -0.89 -4.88 9.76
N VAL A 150 -1.49 -5.95 9.25
CA VAL A 150 -2.77 -6.51 9.70
C VAL A 150 -2.74 -6.86 11.18
N ILE A 151 -1.65 -7.44 11.69
CA ILE A 151 -1.52 -7.82 13.11
C ILE A 151 -1.64 -6.59 14.00
N ALA A 152 -0.93 -5.49 13.68
CA ALA A 152 -1.02 -4.26 14.45
C ALA A 152 -2.42 -3.65 14.42
N THR A 153 -3.07 -3.61 13.25
CA THR A 153 -4.45 -3.10 13.13
C THR A 153 -5.44 -3.95 13.93
N LYS A 154 -5.40 -5.28 13.81
CA LYS A 154 -6.29 -6.18 14.56
C LYS A 154 -6.03 -6.15 16.06
N MET A 155 -4.76 -6.08 16.46
CA MET A 155 -4.37 -5.94 17.85
C MET A 155 -4.87 -4.61 18.43
N ALA A 156 -4.72 -3.52 17.70
CA ALA A 156 -5.29 -2.23 18.08
C ALA A 156 -6.81 -2.33 18.24
N MET A 157 -7.53 -2.94 17.30
CA MET A 157 -9.00 -3.08 17.38
C MET A 157 -9.46 -3.97 18.53
N HIS A 158 -8.61 -4.90 18.98
CA HIS A 158 -8.94 -5.76 20.12
C HIS A 158 -8.73 -5.05 21.47
N PHE A 159 -7.69 -4.20 21.58
CA PHE A 159 -7.33 -3.53 22.84
C PHE A 159 -7.90 -2.13 22.96
N ALA A 160 -8.02 -1.38 21.86
CA ALA A 160 -8.71 -0.10 21.85
C ALA A 160 -10.21 -0.38 22.00
N SER A 161 -10.82 0.20 23.03
CA SER A 161 -12.21 -0.09 23.36
C SER A 161 -13.19 0.52 22.35
N ASP A 162 -12.82 1.62 21.68
CA ASP A 162 -13.76 2.43 20.91
C ASP A 162 -13.30 2.76 19.47
N TYR A 163 -12.07 3.27 19.30
CA TYR A 163 -11.60 3.76 17.99
C TYR A 163 -10.16 3.35 17.67
N VAL A 164 -9.91 2.99 16.40
CA VAL A 164 -8.57 2.77 15.84
C VAL A 164 -8.42 3.60 14.58
N VAL A 165 -7.44 4.51 14.59
CA VAL A 165 -7.07 5.29 13.40
C VAL A 165 -5.86 4.65 12.73
N THR A 166 -5.92 4.50 11.41
CA THR A 166 -4.83 3.99 10.58
C THR A 166 -4.80 4.76 9.27
N GLU A 167 -3.73 4.58 8.49
CA GLU A 167 -3.50 5.31 7.24
C GLU A 167 -2.91 4.38 6.17
N ALA A 168 -2.91 4.87 4.93
CA ALA A 168 -2.27 4.23 3.79
C ALA A 168 -1.45 5.28 3.01
N GLY A 169 -0.35 4.84 2.40
CA GLY A 169 0.55 5.74 1.67
C GLY A 169 -0.03 6.27 0.35
N PHE A 170 0.44 7.44 -0.09
CA PHE A 170 -0.06 8.19 -1.25
C PHE A 170 -1.51 8.72 -1.08
N GLY A 171 -2.18 9.03 -2.18
CA GLY A 171 -3.56 9.50 -2.20
C GLY A 171 -4.58 8.36 -2.11
N ALA A 172 -5.87 8.70 -2.06
CA ALA A 172 -6.94 7.72 -1.96
C ALA A 172 -7.14 6.88 -3.24
N ASP A 173 -6.56 7.32 -4.36
CA ASP A 173 -6.46 6.57 -5.61
C ASP A 173 -5.55 5.34 -5.48
N LEU A 174 -4.50 5.39 -4.67
CA LEU A 174 -3.56 4.27 -4.49
C LEU A 174 -3.64 3.65 -3.10
N GLY A 175 -3.43 4.45 -2.06
CA GLY A 175 -3.35 3.97 -0.68
C GLY A 175 -4.68 3.46 -0.18
N ALA A 176 -5.72 4.27 -0.29
CA ALA A 176 -7.06 3.88 0.17
C ALA A 176 -7.63 2.73 -0.68
N GLU A 177 -7.51 2.79 -2.01
CA GLU A 177 -7.87 1.68 -2.91
C GLU A 177 -7.25 0.36 -2.44
N LYS A 178 -5.93 0.31 -2.25
CA LYS A 178 -5.25 -0.93 -1.81
C LYS A 178 -5.53 -1.29 -0.35
N PHE A 179 -5.76 -0.33 0.52
CA PHE A 179 -6.21 -0.61 1.88
C PHE A 179 -7.57 -1.32 1.84
N LEU A 180 -8.50 -0.86 1.00
CA LEU A 180 -9.84 -1.41 0.89
C LEU A 180 -9.85 -2.72 0.09
N ASP A 181 -9.35 -2.73 -1.13
CA ASP A 181 -9.43 -3.86 -2.06
C ASP A 181 -8.43 -4.99 -1.75
N ILE A 182 -7.34 -4.72 -1.02
CA ILE A 182 -6.35 -5.73 -0.63
C ILE A 182 -6.37 -6.00 0.88
N LYS A 183 -6.05 -5.00 1.72
CA LYS A 183 -5.87 -5.23 3.17
C LYS A 183 -7.20 -5.60 3.84
N CYS A 184 -8.27 -4.83 3.62
CA CYS A 184 -9.58 -5.11 4.20
C CYS A 184 -10.14 -6.44 3.69
N ARG A 185 -10.03 -6.70 2.39
CA ARG A 185 -10.43 -7.98 1.77
C ARG A 185 -9.73 -9.18 2.41
N MET A 186 -8.40 -9.16 2.50
CA MET A 186 -7.64 -10.28 3.05
C MET A 186 -7.79 -10.44 4.56
N ALA A 187 -7.95 -9.33 5.29
CA ALA A 187 -8.01 -9.36 6.75
C ALA A 187 -9.43 -9.41 7.32
N GLY A 188 -10.46 -9.28 6.48
CA GLY A 188 -11.86 -9.18 6.90
C GLY A 188 -12.15 -7.90 7.69
N LEU A 189 -11.45 -6.81 7.39
CA LEU A 189 -11.66 -5.51 8.05
C LEU A 189 -12.77 -4.74 7.35
N LYS A 190 -13.55 -4.00 8.12
CA LYS A 190 -14.60 -3.10 7.61
C LYS A 190 -14.36 -1.72 8.23
N PRO A 191 -13.97 -0.72 7.44
CA PRO A 191 -13.76 0.63 7.96
C PRO A 191 -15.11 1.27 8.29
N ASP A 192 -15.18 1.97 9.41
CA ASP A 192 -16.41 2.63 9.85
C ASP A 192 -16.56 4.04 9.26
N ALA A 193 -15.44 4.76 9.08
CA ALA A 193 -15.38 6.09 8.46
C ALA A 193 -14.01 6.33 7.81
N VAL A 194 -13.96 7.29 6.88
CA VAL A 194 -12.72 7.68 6.16
C VAL A 194 -12.45 9.17 6.32
N ILE A 195 -11.21 9.53 6.64
CA ILE A 195 -10.73 10.92 6.67
C ILE A 195 -9.92 11.18 5.40
N ILE A 196 -10.37 12.11 4.57
CA ILE A 196 -9.65 12.55 3.38
C ILE A 196 -8.95 13.88 3.71
N VAL A 197 -7.63 13.85 3.78
CA VAL A 197 -6.83 15.04 4.14
C VAL A 197 -6.53 15.87 2.90
N ALA A 198 -6.73 17.19 2.98
CA ALA A 198 -6.34 18.13 1.95
C ALA A 198 -5.80 19.46 2.54
N THR A 199 -5.22 20.29 1.68
CA THR A 199 -4.79 21.66 2.01
C THR A 199 -5.17 22.60 0.89
N VAL A 200 -5.48 23.86 1.20
CA VAL A 200 -5.78 24.90 0.20
C VAL A 200 -4.63 25.04 -0.80
N ARG A 201 -3.39 25.00 -0.31
CA ARG A 201 -2.18 25.08 -1.14
C ARG A 201 -2.06 23.92 -2.13
N ALA A 202 -2.31 22.68 -1.70
CA ALA A 202 -2.26 21.52 -2.61
C ALA A 202 -3.37 21.60 -3.68
N LEU A 203 -4.55 22.09 -3.32
CA LEU A 203 -5.64 22.27 -4.28
C LEU A 203 -5.31 23.39 -5.28
N LYS A 204 -4.78 24.54 -4.85
CA LYS A 204 -4.28 25.57 -5.78
C LYS A 204 -3.18 25.04 -6.72
N TYR A 205 -2.30 24.17 -6.22
CA TYR A 205 -1.29 23.51 -7.04
C TYR A 205 -1.92 22.62 -8.12
N ASN A 206 -2.94 21.83 -7.78
CA ASN A 206 -3.72 21.05 -8.76
C ASN A 206 -4.44 21.96 -9.77
N GLY A 207 -4.81 23.18 -9.38
CA GLY A 207 -5.34 24.21 -10.27
C GLY A 207 -4.29 24.93 -11.13
N GLY A 208 -3.01 24.54 -11.07
CA GLY A 208 -1.94 25.05 -11.92
C GLY A 208 -1.06 26.12 -11.28
N VAL A 209 -1.23 26.47 -10.00
CA VAL A 209 -0.36 27.46 -9.34
C VAL A 209 1.02 26.85 -9.07
N PRO A 210 2.12 27.51 -9.50
CA PRO A 210 3.47 27.08 -9.18
C PRO A 210 3.74 26.98 -7.67
N LYS A 211 4.64 26.07 -7.27
CA LYS A 211 4.90 25.76 -5.86
C LYS A 211 5.33 26.98 -5.02
N ASP A 212 6.04 27.90 -5.63
CA ASP A 212 6.55 29.14 -5.05
C ASP A 212 5.51 30.27 -4.95
N GLU A 213 4.33 30.11 -5.57
CA GLU A 213 3.25 31.11 -5.57
C GLU A 213 2.02 30.71 -4.73
N LEU A 214 2.05 29.54 -4.07
CA LEU A 214 0.92 28.97 -3.32
C LEU A 214 0.46 29.78 -2.11
N ASN A 215 1.21 30.79 -1.70
CA ASN A 215 0.94 31.57 -0.48
C ASN A 215 -0.03 32.74 -0.71
N ASN A 216 -0.31 33.10 -1.96
CA ASN A 216 -1.28 34.16 -2.28
C ASN A 216 -2.69 33.56 -2.39
N GLU A 217 -3.70 34.30 -1.95
CA GLU A 217 -5.10 33.93 -2.18
C GLU A 217 -5.35 33.77 -3.68
N ASN A 218 -5.96 32.64 -4.08
CA ASN A 218 -6.37 32.43 -5.47
C ASN A 218 -7.57 31.49 -5.54
N LEU A 219 -8.78 32.06 -5.48
CA LEU A 219 -10.04 31.31 -5.52
C LEU A 219 -10.27 30.63 -6.86
N GLU A 220 -9.85 31.23 -7.97
CA GLU A 220 -10.01 30.67 -9.31
C GLU A 220 -9.19 29.38 -9.47
N ALA A 221 -7.91 29.43 -9.10
CA ALA A 221 -7.08 28.23 -9.13
C ALA A 221 -7.52 27.18 -8.10
N LEU A 222 -7.98 27.61 -6.92
CA LEU A 222 -8.54 26.70 -5.93
C LEU A 222 -9.77 25.96 -6.51
N GLU A 223 -10.68 26.69 -7.16
CA GLU A 223 -11.84 26.09 -7.83
C GLU A 223 -11.43 25.15 -8.96
N ALA A 224 -10.40 25.51 -9.75
CA ALA A 224 -9.88 24.66 -10.81
C ALA A 224 -9.20 23.37 -10.29
N GLY A 225 -8.63 23.39 -9.09
CA GLY A 225 -7.95 22.24 -8.49
C GLY A 225 -8.80 21.38 -7.56
N LEU A 226 -9.95 21.89 -7.10
CA LEU A 226 -10.92 21.15 -6.30
C LEU A 226 -11.39 19.82 -6.92
N PRO A 227 -11.53 19.64 -8.25
CA PRO A 227 -11.89 18.36 -8.84
C PRO A 227 -11.04 17.17 -8.38
N ASN A 228 -9.78 17.39 -8.01
CA ASN A 228 -8.93 16.33 -7.45
C ASN A 228 -9.50 15.80 -6.11
N LEU A 229 -9.81 16.68 -5.16
CA LEU A 229 -10.41 16.29 -3.87
C LEU A 229 -11.80 15.70 -4.07
N LEU A 230 -12.62 16.32 -4.91
CA LEU A 230 -13.98 15.88 -5.17
C LEU A 230 -14.01 14.46 -5.76
N LYS A 231 -13.07 14.14 -6.67
CA LYS A 231 -12.93 12.77 -7.19
C LYS A 231 -12.55 11.76 -6.11
N HIS A 232 -11.65 12.11 -5.18
CA HIS A 232 -11.34 11.23 -4.05
C HIS A 232 -12.54 11.04 -3.11
N VAL A 233 -13.31 12.10 -2.86
CA VAL A 233 -14.57 12.03 -2.10
C VAL A 233 -15.58 11.11 -2.79
N GLU A 234 -15.78 11.26 -4.10
CA GLU A 234 -16.65 10.38 -4.89
C GLU A 234 -16.19 8.92 -4.85
N ASN A 235 -14.89 8.65 -4.97
CA ASN A 235 -14.37 7.29 -4.90
C ASN A 235 -14.76 6.63 -3.56
N ILE A 236 -14.53 7.30 -2.44
CA ILE A 236 -14.85 6.76 -1.12
C ILE A 236 -16.37 6.61 -0.90
N THR A 237 -17.14 7.65 -1.20
CA THR A 237 -18.58 7.69 -0.88
C THR A 237 -19.45 6.96 -1.89
N GLN A 238 -19.07 6.96 -3.17
CA GLN A 238 -19.88 6.40 -4.25
C GLN A 238 -19.39 5.05 -4.76
N VAL A 239 -18.07 4.81 -4.80
CA VAL A 239 -17.54 3.51 -5.22
C VAL A 239 -17.49 2.55 -4.03
N TYR A 240 -16.81 2.95 -2.95
CA TYR A 240 -16.66 2.09 -1.77
C TYR A 240 -17.84 2.14 -0.79
N LYS A 241 -18.73 3.14 -0.93
CA LYS A 241 -19.92 3.32 -0.07
C LYS A 241 -19.57 3.46 1.43
N LEU A 242 -18.49 4.18 1.70
CA LEU A 242 -18.03 4.50 3.05
C LEU A 242 -18.38 5.96 3.41
N PRO A 243 -18.80 6.23 4.65
CA PRO A 243 -18.98 7.60 5.12
C PRO A 243 -17.61 8.28 5.24
N ALA A 244 -17.54 9.55 4.85
CA ALA A 244 -16.28 10.29 4.78
C ALA A 244 -16.39 11.71 5.30
N VAL A 245 -15.27 12.21 5.83
CA VAL A 245 -15.05 13.62 6.18
C VAL A 245 -13.81 14.12 5.46
N VAL A 246 -13.85 15.36 4.99
CA VAL A 246 -12.64 16.05 4.52
C VAL A 246 -12.01 16.80 5.68
N ALA A 247 -10.76 16.48 6.01
CA ALA A 247 -9.97 17.22 6.98
C ALA A 247 -9.06 18.22 6.25
N ILE A 248 -9.30 19.52 6.43
CA ILE A 248 -8.43 20.56 5.87
C ILE A 248 -7.38 20.93 6.90
N ASN A 249 -6.12 20.60 6.63
CA ASN A 249 -5.02 21.04 7.47
C ASN A 249 -4.79 22.55 7.24
N ARG A 250 -5.03 23.35 8.27
CA ARG A 250 -4.92 24.82 8.21
C ARG A 250 -3.46 25.25 8.07
N PHE A 251 -3.18 26.12 7.11
CA PHE A 251 -1.93 26.87 7.04
C PHE A 251 -2.14 28.34 7.43
N PRO A 252 -1.10 29.05 7.94
CA PRO A 252 -1.23 30.43 8.40
C PRO A 252 -1.70 31.45 7.35
N LEU A 253 -1.48 31.15 6.06
CA LEU A 253 -1.81 32.05 4.95
C LEU A 253 -3.08 31.64 4.20
N ASP A 254 -3.77 30.57 4.65
CA ASP A 254 -5.05 30.20 4.09
C ASP A 254 -6.09 31.24 4.49
N THR A 255 -6.83 31.75 3.52
CA THR A 255 -7.88 32.75 3.77
C THR A 255 -9.21 32.09 4.12
N GLU A 256 -10.05 32.80 4.87
CA GLU A 256 -11.41 32.33 5.19
C GLU A 256 -12.27 32.17 3.92
N ALA A 257 -11.99 32.94 2.86
CA ALA A 257 -12.65 32.79 1.57
C ALA A 257 -12.30 31.46 0.90
N GLU A 258 -11.01 31.10 0.88
CA GLU A 258 -10.55 29.81 0.34
C GLU A 258 -11.13 28.63 1.12
N LEU A 259 -11.11 28.68 2.45
CA LEU A 259 -11.66 27.62 3.31
C LEU A 259 -13.17 27.42 3.06
N LYS A 260 -13.94 28.50 2.95
CA LYS A 260 -15.38 28.45 2.64
C LYS A 260 -15.68 27.91 1.25
N LEU A 261 -14.82 28.19 0.27
CA LEU A 261 -14.98 27.63 -1.08
C LEU A 261 -14.84 26.11 -1.06
N VAL A 262 -13.83 25.59 -0.35
CA VAL A 262 -13.65 24.13 -0.18
C VAL A 262 -14.85 23.52 0.56
N GLU A 263 -15.27 24.13 1.66
CA GLU A 263 -16.43 23.66 2.44
C GLU A 263 -17.71 23.61 1.59
N GLY A 264 -17.99 24.67 0.81
CA GLY A 264 -19.15 24.75 -0.06
C GLY A 264 -19.17 23.63 -1.10
N LYS A 265 -18.05 23.39 -1.78
CA LYS A 265 -17.94 22.38 -2.85
C LYS A 265 -18.00 20.95 -2.33
N CYS A 266 -17.43 20.67 -1.15
CA CYS A 266 -17.59 19.35 -0.52
C CYS A 266 -19.03 19.10 -0.07
N ARG A 267 -19.72 20.15 0.43
CA ARG A 267 -21.13 20.04 0.86
C ARG A 267 -22.07 19.72 -0.30
N GLU A 268 -21.77 20.16 -1.52
CA GLU A 268 -22.52 19.78 -2.73
C GLU A 268 -22.52 18.25 -2.96
N LEU A 269 -21.48 17.54 -2.50
CA LEU A 269 -21.40 16.06 -2.52
C LEU A 269 -21.92 15.41 -1.23
N GLY A 270 -22.51 16.18 -0.32
CA GLY A 270 -23.01 15.68 0.96
C GLY A 270 -21.92 15.33 1.98
N VAL A 271 -20.69 15.82 1.78
CA VAL A 271 -19.55 15.56 2.68
C VAL A 271 -19.18 16.80 3.47
N ASN A 272 -19.05 16.63 4.79
CA ASN A 272 -18.64 17.70 5.68
C ASN A 272 -17.13 17.94 5.59
N VAL A 273 -16.75 19.19 5.87
CA VAL A 273 -15.36 19.62 6.00
C VAL A 273 -15.09 20.01 7.45
N ALA A 274 -14.05 19.44 8.03
CA ALA A 274 -13.56 19.79 9.35
C ALA A 274 -12.16 20.41 9.24
N LEU A 275 -11.96 21.55 9.89
CA LEU A 275 -10.65 22.18 9.96
C LEU A 275 -9.77 21.44 10.97
N SER A 276 -8.54 21.16 10.58
CA SER A 276 -7.52 20.51 11.40
C SER A 276 -6.40 21.51 11.71
N GLU A 277 -6.17 21.75 13.00
CA GLU A 277 -5.09 22.59 13.52
C GLU A 277 -4.13 21.77 14.41
N VAL A 278 -4.13 20.44 14.28
CA VAL A 278 -3.39 19.51 15.16
C VAL A 278 -1.89 19.76 15.17
N TRP A 279 -1.32 20.29 14.09
CA TRP A 279 0.10 20.65 14.03
C TRP A 279 0.46 21.78 14.99
N ALA A 280 -0.42 22.79 15.12
CA ALA A 280 -0.17 23.96 15.96
C ALA A 280 -0.72 23.81 17.39
N LYS A 281 -1.80 23.03 17.57
CA LYS A 281 -2.59 22.96 18.81
C LYS A 281 -2.69 21.56 19.41
N GLY A 282 -1.97 20.57 18.87
CA GLY A 282 -2.09 19.18 19.34
C GLY A 282 -3.52 18.64 19.20
N GLY A 283 -3.92 17.76 20.11
CA GLY A 283 -5.25 17.13 20.12
C GLY A 283 -6.41 18.12 20.13
N GLU A 284 -6.25 19.30 20.77
CA GLU A 284 -7.27 20.36 20.78
C GLU A 284 -7.62 20.82 19.36
N GLY A 285 -6.61 20.92 18.48
CA GLY A 285 -6.79 21.29 17.08
C GLY A 285 -7.46 20.21 16.22
N GLY A 286 -7.69 19.02 16.77
CA GLY A 286 -8.31 17.89 16.09
C GLY A 286 -9.75 17.61 16.51
N ILE A 287 -10.29 18.32 17.50
CA ILE A 287 -11.62 18.04 18.08
C ILE A 287 -12.72 18.11 17.01
N ALA A 288 -12.66 19.07 16.09
CA ALA A 288 -13.66 19.18 15.01
C ALA A 288 -13.66 17.96 14.10
N VAL A 289 -12.47 17.46 13.71
CA VAL A 289 -12.33 16.26 12.89
C VAL A 289 -12.80 15.04 13.69
N ALA A 290 -12.39 14.92 14.95
CA ALA A 290 -12.76 13.80 15.81
C ALA A 290 -14.28 13.69 16.01
N ASN A 291 -14.95 14.80 16.32
CA ASN A 291 -16.41 14.84 16.47
C ASN A 291 -17.13 14.43 15.18
N GLU A 292 -16.65 14.89 14.03
CA GLU A 292 -17.25 14.50 12.75
C GLU A 292 -17.02 13.02 12.44
N VAL A 293 -15.85 12.46 12.74
CA VAL A 293 -15.59 11.02 12.60
C VAL A 293 -16.51 10.21 13.52
N ILE A 294 -16.65 10.60 14.79
CA ILE A 294 -17.57 9.95 15.73
C ILE A 294 -19.00 9.96 15.17
N ARG A 295 -19.47 11.13 14.71
CA ARG A 295 -20.78 11.27 14.08
C ARG A 295 -20.95 10.35 12.87
N LEU A 296 -19.94 10.24 12.01
CA LEU A 296 -19.98 9.34 10.85
C LEU A 296 -20.01 7.86 11.25
N CYS A 297 -19.30 7.47 12.30
CA CYS A 297 -19.35 6.10 12.82
C CYS A 297 -20.70 5.75 13.46
N GLU A 298 -21.38 6.72 14.09
CA GLU A 298 -22.66 6.50 14.76
C GLU A 298 -23.88 6.62 13.82
N GLU A 299 -23.86 7.58 12.90
CA GLU A 299 -25.01 7.98 12.09
C GLU A 299 -24.81 7.74 10.57
N GLY A 300 -23.57 7.53 10.13
CA GLY A 300 -23.23 7.41 8.72
C GLY A 300 -23.77 6.13 8.10
N GLU A 301 -24.34 6.24 6.90
CA GLU A 301 -24.67 5.05 6.13
C GLU A 301 -23.37 4.38 5.65
N ASN A 302 -23.15 3.15 6.10
CA ASN A 302 -21.99 2.35 5.72
C ASN A 302 -22.47 1.07 5.03
N SER A 303 -22.32 1.03 3.70
CA SER A 303 -22.60 -0.13 2.87
C SER A 303 -21.35 -0.60 2.14
N PHE A 304 -20.21 -0.62 2.88
CA PHE A 304 -18.88 -0.91 2.35
C PHE A 304 -18.86 -2.05 1.34
N GLN A 305 -18.36 -1.74 0.15
CA GLN A 305 -18.15 -2.68 -0.94
C GLN A 305 -16.79 -2.45 -1.59
N PHE A 306 -16.31 -3.44 -2.34
CA PHE A 306 -15.06 -3.36 -3.08
C PHE A 306 -15.23 -2.72 -4.47
N SER A 307 -14.13 -2.31 -5.10
CA SER A 307 -14.19 -1.74 -6.46
C SER A 307 -14.41 -2.82 -7.54
N TYR A 308 -14.07 -4.08 -7.24
CA TYR A 308 -14.24 -5.26 -8.09
C TYR A 308 -14.47 -6.56 -7.30
N GLU A 309 -14.96 -7.59 -7.99
CA GLU A 309 -15.20 -8.93 -7.43
C GLU A 309 -13.97 -9.85 -7.61
N ASP A 310 -13.82 -10.86 -6.75
CA ASP A 310 -12.66 -11.77 -6.76
C ASP A 310 -12.59 -12.66 -8.00
N ASP A 311 -13.74 -12.98 -8.58
CA ASP A 311 -13.88 -13.89 -9.72
C ASP A 311 -13.63 -13.25 -11.08
N MET A 312 -13.56 -11.91 -11.14
CA MET A 312 -13.21 -11.14 -12.33
C MET A 312 -11.82 -11.50 -12.87
N SER A 313 -11.62 -11.35 -14.18
CA SER A 313 -10.30 -11.54 -14.78
C SER A 313 -9.33 -10.44 -14.33
N ILE A 314 -8.02 -10.69 -14.44
CA ILE A 314 -6.99 -9.70 -14.11
C ILE A 314 -7.22 -8.39 -14.89
N LYS A 315 -7.55 -8.49 -16.19
CA LYS A 315 -7.83 -7.31 -17.03
C LYS A 315 -9.07 -6.55 -16.54
N ASP A 316 -10.13 -7.26 -16.19
CA ASP A 316 -11.37 -6.60 -15.74
C ASP A 316 -11.18 -5.92 -14.37
N LYS A 317 -10.37 -6.50 -13.47
CA LYS A 317 -10.00 -5.87 -12.20
C LYS A 317 -9.20 -4.59 -12.43
N ILE A 318 -8.15 -4.64 -13.25
CA ILE A 318 -7.37 -3.46 -13.63
C ILE A 318 -8.26 -2.39 -14.27
N ASN A 319 -9.16 -2.78 -15.19
CA ASN A 319 -10.09 -1.85 -15.83
C ASN A 319 -11.10 -1.26 -14.84
N ALA A 320 -11.59 -2.03 -13.87
CA ALA A 320 -12.47 -1.54 -12.82
C ALA A 320 -11.78 -0.46 -11.98
N ILE A 321 -10.52 -0.68 -11.55
CA ILE A 321 -9.74 0.33 -10.83
C ILE A 321 -9.56 1.58 -11.72
N ALA A 322 -9.10 1.39 -12.96
CA ALA A 322 -8.81 2.51 -13.87
C ALA A 322 -10.05 3.38 -14.15
N THR A 323 -11.19 2.77 -14.43
CA THR A 323 -12.42 3.49 -14.81
C THR A 323 -13.17 4.04 -13.59
N LYS A 324 -13.29 3.27 -12.49
CA LYS A 324 -14.06 3.70 -11.31
C LYS A 324 -13.26 4.64 -10.41
N ILE A 325 -11.99 4.33 -10.16
CA ILE A 325 -11.14 5.06 -9.21
C ILE A 325 -10.40 6.20 -9.91
N TYR A 326 -9.70 5.93 -11.02
CA TYR A 326 -8.91 6.96 -11.70
C TYR A 326 -9.73 7.84 -12.64
N GLY A 327 -10.86 7.34 -13.14
CA GLY A 327 -11.68 8.03 -14.15
C GLY A 327 -11.08 7.94 -15.56
N ALA A 328 -10.29 6.91 -15.84
CA ALA A 328 -9.79 6.63 -17.19
C ALA A 328 -10.90 6.12 -18.10
N ASP A 329 -10.79 6.35 -19.41
CA ASP A 329 -11.71 5.78 -20.41
C ASP A 329 -11.57 4.26 -20.52
N GLY A 330 -10.40 3.71 -20.20
CA GLY A 330 -10.09 2.29 -20.28
C GLY A 330 -8.60 2.01 -20.07
N VAL A 331 -8.15 0.81 -20.45
CA VAL A 331 -6.78 0.34 -20.27
C VAL A 331 -6.27 -0.35 -21.51
N ASP A 332 -5.12 0.09 -22.00
CA ASP A 332 -4.35 -0.58 -23.05
C ASP A 332 -3.24 -1.44 -22.45
N TYR A 333 -2.96 -2.58 -23.08
CA TYR A 333 -1.95 -3.53 -22.63
C TYR A 333 -0.88 -3.70 -23.70
N THR A 334 0.39 -3.70 -23.30
CA THR A 334 1.49 -4.07 -24.19
C THR A 334 1.48 -5.58 -24.44
N PRO A 335 2.10 -6.07 -25.54
CA PRO A 335 2.21 -7.50 -25.80
C PRO A 335 2.85 -8.29 -24.64
N GLU A 336 3.82 -7.69 -23.94
CA GLU A 336 4.48 -8.30 -22.78
C GLU A 336 3.53 -8.43 -21.59
N ALA A 337 2.73 -7.40 -21.31
CA ALA A 337 1.73 -7.44 -20.24
C ALA A 337 0.64 -8.48 -20.52
N ASP A 338 0.19 -8.59 -21.78
CA ASP A 338 -0.80 -9.59 -22.19
C ASP A 338 -0.29 -11.01 -22.04
N ALA A 339 0.97 -11.26 -22.42
CA ALA A 339 1.61 -12.56 -22.24
C ALA A 339 1.72 -12.92 -20.75
N GLU A 340 2.10 -11.96 -19.89
CA GLU A 340 2.23 -12.19 -18.45
C GLU A 340 0.87 -12.43 -17.79
N ILE A 341 -0.17 -11.65 -18.13
CA ILE A 341 -1.53 -11.87 -17.63
C ILE A 341 -2.03 -13.26 -18.02
N ALA A 342 -1.79 -13.71 -19.26
CA ALA A 342 -2.17 -15.05 -19.71
C ALA A 342 -1.42 -16.14 -18.92
N LYS A 343 -0.12 -15.92 -18.64
CA LYS A 343 0.69 -16.82 -17.82
C LYS A 343 0.17 -16.90 -16.38
N LEU A 344 -0.03 -15.76 -15.72
CA LEU A 344 -0.56 -15.69 -14.35
C LEU A 344 -1.94 -16.35 -14.23
N THR A 345 -2.80 -16.16 -15.24
CA THR A 345 -4.10 -16.82 -15.31
C THR A 345 -3.95 -18.34 -15.41
N LYS A 346 -3.05 -18.83 -16.28
CA LYS A 346 -2.76 -20.27 -16.40
C LYS A 346 -2.22 -20.88 -15.10
N LEU A 347 -1.47 -20.10 -14.33
CA LEU A 347 -0.96 -20.48 -13.01
C LEU A 347 -2.02 -20.38 -11.88
N GLY A 348 -3.23 -19.90 -12.18
CA GLY A 348 -4.34 -19.79 -11.22
C GLY A 348 -4.27 -18.55 -10.32
N PHE A 349 -3.53 -17.51 -10.72
CA PHE A 349 -3.43 -16.25 -9.97
C PHE A 349 -4.49 -15.22 -10.37
N ASP A 350 -5.44 -15.56 -11.25
CA ASP A 350 -6.49 -14.63 -11.68
C ASP A 350 -7.47 -14.25 -10.55
N LYS A 351 -7.51 -15.03 -9.47
CA LYS A 351 -8.37 -14.79 -8.30
C LYS A 351 -7.74 -13.94 -7.20
N VAL A 352 -6.49 -13.51 -7.34
CA VAL A 352 -5.87 -12.59 -6.38
C VAL A 352 -6.32 -11.14 -6.65
N PRO A 353 -6.23 -10.24 -5.64
CA PRO A 353 -6.40 -8.81 -5.85
C PRO A 353 -5.32 -8.24 -6.78
N VAL A 354 -5.64 -7.14 -7.45
CA VAL A 354 -4.72 -6.32 -8.27
C VAL A 354 -4.21 -5.16 -7.42
#